data_AF-A0A8S9WKW6-F1
#
_entry.id   AF-A0A8S9WKW6-F1
#
_cell.length_a   1.000
_cell.length_b   1.000
_cell.length_c   1.000
_cell.angle_alpha   90.00
_cell.angle_beta   90.00
_cell.angle_gamma   90.00
#
_symmetry.space_group_name_H-M   'P 1'
#
loop_
_entity.id
_entity.type
_entity.pdbx_description
1 polymer ?
#
loop_
_entity_poly.entity_id
_entity_poly.type
_entity_poly.pdbx_seq_one_letter_code
_entity_poly.pdbx_strand_id
1 'polypeptide(L)' 'MKEEVKNILSEIVEKLKSEYKPLKIILFGSYAYGNPTEDSDIDLLILKDTTKRRVDRFVQVKRIIYNILTLAGN' A
#
# COMPACT_ATOMS: atom_id res chain seq x y z
N MET A 1 -7.70 1.01 14.54
CA MET A 1 -6.45 0.57 13.88
C MET A 1 -5.30 0.78 14.83
N LYS A 2 -4.39 -0.20 15.00
CA LYS A 2 -3.18 -0.04 15.83
C LYS A 2 -2.30 1.09 15.25
N GLU A 3 -1.65 1.89 16.10
CA GLU A 3 -0.90 3.07 15.62
C GLU A 3 0.28 2.68 14.70
N GLU A 4 0.91 1.54 14.96
CA GLU A 4 1.96 0.97 14.09
C GLU A 4 1.47 0.74 12.65
N VAL A 5 0.28 0.14 12.50
CA VAL A 5 -0.34 -0.11 11.19
C VAL A 5 -0.64 1.20 10.48
N LYS A 6 -1.11 2.22 11.22
CA LYS A 6 -1.39 3.55 10.68
C LYS A 6 -0.14 4.24 10.16
N ASN A 7 0.98 4.10 10.88
CA ASN A 7 2.27 4.66 10.48
C ASN A 7 2.79 3.98 9.20
N ILE A 8 2.79 2.64 9.16
CA ILE A 8 3.19 1.86 7.98
C ILE A 8 2.32 2.22 6.78
N LEU A 9 0.99 2.29 6.96
CA LEU A 9 0.06 2.66 5.90
C LEU A 9 0.34 4.08 5.37
N SER A 10 0.61 5.03 6.26
CA SER A 10 0.93 6.41 5.86
C SER A 10 2.23 6.47 5.05
N GLU A 11 3.26 5.72 5.45
CA GLU A 11 4.53 5.64 4.72
C GLU A 11 4.36 5.01 3.33
N ILE A 12 3.61 3.90 3.24
CA ILE A 12 3.26 3.26 1.97
C ILE A 12 2.54 4.26 1.05
N VAL A 13 1.57 5.02 1.58
CA VAL A 13 0.81 6.00 0.80
C VAL A 13 1.71 7.11 0.27
N GLU A 14 2.58 7.71 1.09
CA GLU A 14 3.47 8.78 0.64
C GLU A 14 4.51 8.30 -0.39
N LYS A 15 5.01 7.08 -0.23
CA LYS A 15 5.90 6.46 -1.22
C LYS A 15 5.22 6.15 -2.54
N LEU A 16 4.00 5.61 -2.50
CA LEU A 16 3.23 5.40 -3.72
C LEU A 16 2.87 6.74 -4.40
N LYS A 17 2.54 7.79 -3.65
CA LYS A 17 2.28 9.12 -4.20
C LYS A 17 3.50 9.69 -4.93
N SER A 18 4.67 9.63 -4.31
CA SER A 18 5.91 10.19 -4.88
C SER A 18 6.48 9.37 -6.05
N GLU A 19 6.56 8.05 -5.90
CA GLU A 19 7.25 7.17 -6.85
C GLU A 19 6.30 6.58 -7.91
N TYR A 20 5.09 6.19 -7.53
CA TYR A 20 4.14 5.53 -8.42
C TYR A 20 3.13 6.49 -9.07
N LYS A 21 2.83 7.62 -8.43
CA LYS A 21 1.90 8.67 -8.90
C LYS A 21 0.53 8.11 -9.33
N PRO A 22 -0.23 7.49 -8.41
CA PRO A 22 -1.59 7.04 -8.69
C PRO A 22 -2.56 8.23 -8.76
N LEU A 23 -3.70 8.00 -9.41
CA LEU A 23 -4.84 8.92 -9.38
C LEU A 23 -5.56 8.86 -8.03
N LYS A 24 -5.74 7.65 -7.49
CA LYS A 24 -6.37 7.40 -6.18
C LYS A 24 -5.75 6.17 -5.51
N ILE A 25 -5.72 6.20 -4.19
CA ILE A 25 -5.43 5.04 -3.33
C ILE A 25 -6.62 4.91 -2.39
N ILE A 26 -7.21 3.71 -2.33
CA ILE A 26 -8.40 3.43 -1.53
C ILE A 26 -8.07 2.27 -0.60
N LEU A 27 -8.24 2.47 0.70
CA LEU A 27 -8.19 1.40 1.69
C LEU A 27 -9.50 0.61 1.62
N PHE A 28 -9.39 -0.72 1.56
CA PHE A 28 -10.54 -1.62 1.59
C PHE A 28 -10.29 -2.75 2.59
N GLY A 29 -11.24 -3.68 2.70
CA GLY A 29 -11.09 -4.85 3.57
C GLY A 29 -11.30 -4.54 5.05
N SER A 30 -10.85 -5.43 5.92
CA SER A 30 -11.20 -5.45 7.35
C SER A 30 -10.79 -4.16 8.08
N TYR A 31 -9.66 -3.55 7.72
CA TYR A 31 -9.23 -2.26 8.24
C TYR A 31 -10.13 -1.09 7.85
N ALA A 32 -10.70 -1.11 6.64
CA ALA A 32 -11.68 -0.08 6.22
C ALA A 32 -13.02 -0.24 6.95
N TYR A 33 -13.45 -1.48 7.20
CA TYR A 33 -14.73 -1.79 7.84
C TYR A 33 -14.68 -1.77 9.37
N GLY A 34 -13.51 -1.57 9.97
CA GLY A 34 -13.35 -1.43 11.43
C GLY A 34 -13.28 -2.73 12.22
N ASN A 35 -13.23 -3.89 11.55
CA ASN A 35 -13.16 -5.21 12.18
C ASN A 35 -11.89 -6.01 11.79
N PRO A 36 -10.66 -5.44 11.90
CA PRO A 36 -9.45 -6.20 11.65
C PRO A 36 -9.15 -7.19 12.79
N THR A 37 -8.63 -8.35 12.43
CA THR A 37 -8.05 -9.38 13.31
C THR A 37 -6.52 -9.24 13.37
N GLU A 38 -5.85 -10.04 14.21
CA GLU A 38 -4.38 -10.04 14.31
C GLU A 38 -3.70 -10.48 13.00
N ASP A 39 -4.35 -11.37 12.25
CA ASP A 39 -3.87 -11.87 10.96
C ASP A 39 -4.41 -11.06 9.75
N SER A 40 -5.01 -9.89 9.98
CA SER A 40 -5.58 -9.09 8.89
C SER A 40 -4.50 -8.43 8.04
N ASP A 41 -4.61 -8.63 6.73
CA ASP A 41 -3.86 -7.91 5.71
C ASP A 41 -4.35 -6.46 5.53
N ILE A 42 -3.54 -5.62 4.91
CA ILE A 42 -3.92 -4.28 4.44
C ILE A 42 -4.25 -4.35 2.95
N ASP A 43 -5.53 -4.17 2.61
CA ASP A 43 -5.97 -4.16 1.21
C ASP A 43 -6.01 -2.75 0.63
N LEU A 44 -5.28 -2.53 -0.46
CA LEU A 44 -5.27 -1.26 -1.20
C LEU A 44 -5.74 -1.44 -2.64
N LEU A 45 -6.72 -0.64 -3.05
CA LEU A 45 -7.06 -0.44 -4.45
C LEU A 45 -6.37 0.83 -4.96
N ILE A 46 -5.46 0.66 -5.93
CA ILE A 46 -4.69 1.75 -6.52
C ILE A 46 -5.19 1.99 -7.94
N LEU A 47 -5.76 3.18 -8.17
CA LEU A 47 -6.18 3.62 -9.50
C LEU A 47 -5.05 4.43 -10.14
N LYS A 48 -4.68 4.07 -11.36
CA LYS A 48 -3.67 4.77 -12.14
C LYS A 48 -4.04 4.74 -13.61
N ASP A 49 -3.94 5.89 -14.26
CA ASP A 49 -3.99 5.96 -15.71
C ASP A 49 -2.67 5.44 -16.29
N THR A 50 -2.72 4.28 -16.95
CA THR A 50 -1.55 3.62 -17.55
C THR A 50 -1.96 2.50 -18.49
N THR A 51 -1.18 2.31 -19.55
CA THR A 51 -1.29 1.19 -20.51
C THR A 51 -0.45 -0.03 -20.13
N LYS A 52 0.29 0.03 -19.00
CA LYS A 52 1.12 -1.08 -18.51
C LYS A 52 0.28 -2.32 -18.18
N ARG A 53 0.81 -3.50 -18.47
CA ARG A 53 0.16 -4.78 -18.14
C ARG A 53 -0.01 -4.90 -16.62
N ARG A 54 -1.05 -5.62 -16.18
CA ARG A 54 -1.36 -5.85 -14.77
C ARG A 54 -0.14 -6.33 -13.97
N VAL A 55 0.64 -7.28 -14.51
CA VAL A 55 1.82 -7.83 -13.84
C VAL A 55 2.92 -6.79 -13.64
N ASP A 56 3.18 -5.95 -14.65
CA ASP A 56 4.23 -4.92 -14.56
C ASP A 56 3.86 -3.85 -13.53
N ARG A 57 2.56 -3.53 -13.42
CA ARG A 57 2.03 -2.62 -12.39
C ARG A 57 2.21 -3.22 -10.99
N PHE A 58 1.87 -4.49 -10.82
CA PHE A 58 2.01 -5.19 -9.54
C PHE A 58 3.48 -5.26 -9.08
N VAL A 59 4.40 -5.60 -9.99
CA VAL A 59 5.84 -5.65 -9.68
C VAL A 59 6.39 -4.29 -9.26
N GLN A 60 5.98 -3.21 -9.93
CA GLN A 60 6.41 -1.85 -9.55
C GLN A 60 5.93 -1.48 -8.14
N VAL A 61 4.64 -1.67 -7.84
CA VAL A 61 4.08 -1.39 -6.51
C VAL A 61 4.77 -2.25 -5.45
N LYS A 62 4.94 -3.55 -5.71
CA LYS A 62 5.61 -4.47 -4.78
C LYS A 62 7.06 -4.05 -4.48
N ARG A 63 7.81 -3.58 -5.48
CA ARG A 63 9.18 -3.08 -5.27
C ARG A 63 9.22 -1.83 -4.39
N ILE A 64 8.32 -0.88 -4.62
CA ILE A 64 8.22 0.34 -3.81
C ILE A 64 7.92 -0.02 -2.35
N ILE A 65 6.95 -0.91 -2.12
CA ILE A 65 6.55 -1.33 -0.77
C ILE A 65 7.66 -2.15 -0.08
N TYR A 66 8.29 -3.09 -0.79
CA TYR A 66 9.33 -3.94 -0.21
C TYR A 66 10.52 -3.12 0.32
N ASN A 67 10.92 -2.06 -0.40
CA ASN A 67 12.00 -1.18 0.02
C ASN A 67 11.72 -0.49 1.36
N ILE A 68 10.45 -0.19 1.67
CA ILE A 68 10.03 0.40 2.95
C ILE A 68 10.26 -0.60 4.09
N LEU A 69 9.77 -1.82 3.92
CA LEU A 69 9.85 -2.88 4.93
C LEU A 69 11.30 -3.30 5.22
N THR A 70 12.18 -3.26 4.21
CA THR A 70 13.61 -3.56 4.41
C THR A 70 14.38 -2.44 5.09
N LEU A 71 13.91 -1.19 5.03
CA LEU A 71 14.55 -0.05 5.69
C LEU A 71 14.09 0.10 7.14
N ALA A 72 12.86 -0.30 7.46
CA ALA A 72 12.34 -0.34 8.83
C ALA A 72 12.96 -1.47 9.70
N GLY A 73 13.71 -2.39 9.10
CA GLY A 73 14.34 -3.54 9.75
C GLY A 73 15.83 -3.39 10.08
N ASN A 74 16.41 -2.19 9.99
CA ASN A 74 17.79 -1.86 10.40
C ASN A 74 17.80 -0.82 11.51
#